data_AF-A0A8X6VI51-F1
#
_entry.id   AF-A0A8X6VI51-F1
#
_cell.length_a   1.000
_cell.length_b   1.000
_cell.length_c   1.000
_cell.angle_alpha   90.00
_cell.angle_beta   90.00
_cell.angle_gamma   90.00
#
_symmetry.space_group_name_H-M   'P 1'
#
loop_
_entity.id
_entity.type
_entity.pdbx_description
1 polymer ?
#
loop_
_entity_poly.entity_id
_entity_poly.type
_entity_poly.pdbx_seq_one_letter_code
_entity_poly.pdbx_strand_id
1 'polypeptide(L)'
;MTSLYDKFESYLRALETLGVTTEKCASILYPIVESCFQEDFLKAWNSSATSASLTDAKERLTNLMTFLKAETEGEEIINLAKAGFALDVDENSQSFKKKVINFPKVNIPTASKEMKKESVFCCCTRMHSSRDCFQAQKMSLAEKHTI
;
A
#
# COMPACT_ATOMS: atom_id res chain seq x y z
N MET A 1 8.17 8.63 9.54
CA MET A 1 8.82 9.89 9.10
C MET A 1 8.00 11.17 9.35
N THR A 2 6.72 11.07 9.73
CA THR A 2 5.75 12.19 9.86
C THR A 2 6.24 13.38 10.69
N SER A 3 6.78 13.14 11.89
CA SER A 3 7.22 14.24 12.78
C SER A 3 8.35 15.11 12.22
N LEU A 4 9.12 14.62 11.25
CA LEU A 4 10.21 15.37 10.63
C LEU A 4 9.68 16.32 9.55
N TYR A 5 8.74 15.83 8.74
CA TYR A 5 8.04 16.64 7.74
C TYR A 5 7.33 17.83 8.39
N ASP A 6 6.54 17.57 9.44
CA ASP A 6 5.79 18.61 10.17
C ASP A 6 6.72 19.71 10.73
N LYS A 7 7.89 19.30 11.24
CA LYS A 7 8.91 20.24 11.75
C LYS A 7 9.47 21.11 10.63
N PHE A 8 9.89 20.51 9.52
CA PHE A 8 10.42 21.27 8.40
C PHE A 8 9.37 22.22 7.82
N GLU A 9 8.13 21.77 7.64
CA GLU A 9 7.04 22.62 7.18
C GLU A 9 6.78 23.79 8.15
N SER A 10 6.76 23.52 9.46
CA SER A 10 6.62 24.57 10.48
C SER A 10 7.77 25.58 10.45
N TYR A 11 9.02 25.12 10.28
CA TYR A 11 10.18 26.01 10.20
C TYR A 11 10.15 26.86 8.94
N LEU A 12 9.84 26.28 7.78
CA LEU A 12 9.74 27.02 6.51
C LEU A 12 8.65 28.10 6.59
N ARG A 13 7.49 27.78 7.19
CA ARG A 13 6.41 28.75 7.41
C ARG A 13 6.79 29.86 8.40
N ALA A 14 7.55 29.53 9.45
CA ALA A 14 8.07 30.52 10.39
C ALA A 14 9.07 31.47 9.73
N LEU A 15 9.96 30.94 8.89
CA LEU A 15 10.90 31.74 8.10
C LEU A 15 10.16 32.71 7.15
N GLU A 16 9.12 32.22 6.48
CA GLU A 16 8.29 33.06 5.61
C GLU A 16 7.61 34.20 6.38
N THR A 17 7.09 33.92 7.58
CA THR A 17 6.49 34.94 8.47
C THR A 17 7.50 36.00 8.90
N LEU A 18 8.78 35.64 9.04
CA LEU A 18 9.88 36.55 9.35
C LEU A 18 10.41 37.32 8.11
N GLY A 19 9.79 37.15 6.94
CA GLY A 19 10.22 37.78 5.68
C GLY A 19 11.44 37.11 5.03
N VAL A 20 11.84 35.93 5.52
CA VAL A 20 12.90 35.12 4.93
C VAL A 20 12.26 34.22 3.87
N THR A 21 12.35 34.62 2.61
CA THR A 21 11.83 33.82 1.51
C THR A 21 12.70 32.60 1.25
N THR A 22 12.06 31.48 0.95
CA THR A 22 12.73 30.24 0.55
C THR A 22 13.65 30.45 -0.66
N GLU A 23 13.38 31.40 -1.55
CA GLU A 23 14.30 31.75 -2.66
C GLU A 23 15.68 32.20 -2.20
N LYS A 24 15.76 33.02 -1.15
CA LYS A 24 17.03 33.59 -0.68
C LYS A 24 17.86 32.60 0.10
N CYS A 25 17.19 31.67 0.78
CA CYS A 25 17.83 30.75 1.70
C CYS A 25 17.86 29.30 1.21
N ALA A 26 17.21 28.96 0.08
CA ALA A 26 17.14 27.57 -0.38
C ALA A 26 18.53 26.94 -0.59
N SER A 27 19.51 27.71 -1.05
CA SER A 27 20.90 27.24 -1.21
C SER A 27 21.57 26.85 0.11
N ILE A 28 21.15 27.45 1.23
CA ILE A 28 21.65 27.14 2.58
C ILE A 28 20.77 26.08 3.24
N LEU A 29 19.45 26.16 3.05
CA LEU A 29 18.47 25.25 3.65
C LEU A 29 18.54 23.85 3.04
N TYR A 30 18.73 23.73 1.73
CA TYR A 30 18.73 22.44 1.05
C TYR A 30 19.78 21.47 1.62
N PRO A 31 21.08 21.82 1.74
CA PRO A 31 22.07 20.92 2.32
C PRO A 31 21.77 20.52 3.77
N ILE A 32 21.18 21.44 4.55
CA ILE A 32 20.81 21.18 5.95
C ILE A 32 19.68 20.16 6.01
N VAL A 33 18.62 20.37 5.22
CA VAL A 33 17.47 19.46 5.14
C VAL A 33 17.91 18.10 4.62
N GLU A 34 18.71 18.06 3.56
CA GLU A 34 19.27 16.83 3.00
C GLU A 34 20.11 16.04 4.03
N SER A 35 20.94 16.72 4.83
CA SER A 35 21.78 16.07 5.85
C SER A 35 21.02 15.41 7.00
N CYS A 36 19.74 15.75 7.18
CA CYS A 36 18.91 15.20 8.26
C CYS A 36 18.36 13.80 7.94
N PHE A 37 18.51 13.31 6.71
CA PHE A 37 17.97 12.02 6.28
C PHE A 37 19.02 10.90 6.32
N GLN A 38 18.53 9.68 6.50
CA GLN A 38 19.35 8.47 6.44
C GLN A 38 19.76 8.11 5.01
N GLU A 39 20.79 7.29 4.88
CA GLU A 39 21.36 6.88 3.58
C GLU A 39 20.33 6.25 2.65
N ASP A 40 19.46 5.37 3.16
CA ASP A 40 18.43 4.69 2.34
C ASP A 40 17.42 5.68 1.74
N PHE A 41 16.99 6.67 2.51
CA PHE A 41 16.11 7.73 2.02
C PHE A 41 16.81 8.60 0.97
N LEU A 42 18.06 8.99 1.23
CA LEU A 42 18.85 9.77 0.29
C LEU A 42 19.12 9.01 -1.01
N LYS A 43 19.30 7.69 -0.93
CA LYS A 43 19.44 6.82 -2.10
C LYS A 43 18.15 6.79 -2.92
N ALA A 44 17.00 6.62 -2.26
CA ALA A 44 15.70 6.69 -2.92
C ALA A 44 15.47 8.07 -3.58
N TRP A 45 15.78 9.15 -2.86
CA TRP A 45 15.71 10.53 -3.38
C TRP A 45 16.60 10.74 -4.61
N ASN A 46 17.89 10.40 -4.53
CA ASN A 46 18.83 10.57 -5.65
C ASN A 46 18.50 9.65 -6.84
N SER A 47 17.84 8.52 -6.61
CA SER A 47 17.34 7.64 -7.67
C SER A 47 16.03 8.14 -8.29
N SER A 48 15.30 9.01 -7.60
CA SER A 48 14.07 9.58 -8.11
C SER A 48 14.37 10.49 -9.30
N ALA A 49 13.58 10.34 -10.37
CA ALA A 49 13.68 11.16 -11.58
C ALA A 49 13.61 12.67 -11.29
N THR A 50 12.97 13.04 -10.17
CA THR A 50 12.81 14.43 -9.74
C THR A 50 14.13 15.06 -9.27
N SER A 51 15.12 14.29 -8.79
CA SER A 51 16.38 14.83 -8.26
C SER A 51 17.42 15.18 -9.34
N ALA A 52 17.33 14.57 -10.53
CA ALA A 52 18.38 14.57 -11.54
C ALA A 52 18.44 15.81 -12.44
N SER A 53 17.34 16.57 -12.55
CA SER A 53 17.21 17.67 -13.54
C SER A 53 17.25 19.08 -12.95
N LEU A 54 17.54 19.22 -11.65
CA LEU A 54 17.30 20.47 -10.93
C LEU A 54 18.59 21.25 -10.66
N THR A 55 18.74 22.38 -11.33
CA THR A 55 19.83 23.36 -11.08
C THR A 55 19.41 24.43 -10.06
N ASP A 56 18.12 24.67 -9.87
CA ASP A 56 17.60 25.65 -8.92
C ASP A 56 17.45 25.08 -7.50
N ALA A 57 18.04 25.75 -6.52
CA ALA A 57 18.06 25.28 -5.13
C ALA A 57 16.65 25.27 -4.49
N LYS A 58 15.78 26.22 -4.85
CA LYS A 58 14.41 26.28 -4.32
C LYS A 58 13.57 25.15 -4.87
N GLU A 59 13.69 24.86 -6.16
CA GLU A 59 13.00 23.76 -6.80
C GLU A 59 13.46 22.41 -6.20
N ARG A 60 14.77 22.23 -5.97
CA ARG A 60 15.30 21.07 -5.25
C ARG A 60 14.73 20.92 -3.85
N LEU A 61 14.71 21.99 -3.07
CA LEU A 61 14.17 21.98 -1.70
C LEU A 61 12.67 21.65 -1.69
N THR A 62 11.91 22.23 -2.62
CA THR A 62 10.46 22.00 -2.74
C THR A 62 10.17 20.55 -3.13
N ASN A 63 10.93 20.01 -4.08
CA ASN A 63 10.77 18.63 -4.52
C ASN A 63 11.20 17.64 -3.43
N LEU A 64 12.24 17.95 -2.65
CA LEU A 64 12.66 17.15 -1.50
C LEU A 64 11.56 17.10 -0.42
N MET A 65 10.95 18.25 -0.10
CA MET A 65 9.81 18.31 0.83
C MET A 65 8.60 17.54 0.30
N THR A 66 8.34 17.61 -1.00
CA THR A 66 7.23 16.86 -1.65
C THR A 66 7.48 15.36 -1.61
N PHE A 67 8.72 14.92 -1.88
CA PHE A 67 9.11 13.52 -1.80
C PHE A 67 9.00 12.99 -0.36
N LEU A 68 9.47 13.75 0.63
CA LEU A 68 9.34 13.39 2.04
C LEU A 68 7.87 13.22 2.46
N LYS A 69 6.99 14.08 1.95
CA LYS A 69 5.54 13.97 2.19
C LYS A 69 4.98 12.67 1.62
N ALA A 70 5.30 12.36 0.37
CA ALA A 70 4.83 11.15 -0.30
C ALA A 70 5.34 9.88 0.41
N GLU A 71 6.60 9.86 0.85
CA GLU A 71 7.18 8.75 1.63
C GLU A 71 6.41 8.56 2.95
N THR A 72 6.11 9.66 3.64
CA THR A 72 5.35 9.66 4.90
C THR A 72 3.93 9.12 4.70
N GLU A 73 3.21 9.60 3.69
CA GLU A 73 1.86 9.12 3.36
C GLU A 73 1.88 7.64 2.95
N GLY A 74 2.93 7.20 2.23
CA GLY A 74 3.15 5.80 1.88
C GLY A 74 3.33 4.90 3.10
N GLU A 75 4.16 5.32 4.07
CA GLU A 75 4.32 4.62 5.35
C GLU A 75 2.98 4.48 6.09
N GLU A 76 2.17 5.54 6.12
CA GLU A 76 0.86 5.54 6.79
C GLU A 76 -0.13 4.58 6.14
N ILE A 77 -0.18 4.55 4.81
CA ILE A 77 -1.04 3.61 4.05
C ILE A 77 -0.61 2.16 4.31
N ILE A 78 0.71 1.89 4.30
CA ILE A 78 1.24 0.55 4.60
C ILE A 78 0.87 0.14 6.03
N ASN A 79 1.04 1.04 7.00
CA ASN A 79 0.69 0.78 8.40
C ASN A 79 -0.81 0.54 8.58
N LEU A 80 -1.66 1.31 7.88
CA LEU A 80 -3.11 1.10 7.89
C LEU A 80 -3.49 -0.27 7.31
N ALA A 81 -2.87 -0.68 6.21
CA ALA A 81 -3.07 -2.01 5.63
C ALA A 81 -2.62 -3.10 6.62
N LYS A 82 -1.45 -2.97 7.24
CA LYS A 82 -0.97 -3.94 8.25
C LYS A 82 -1.95 -4.11 9.42
N ALA A 83 -2.45 -2.99 9.96
CA ALA A 83 -3.44 -3.00 11.02
C ALA A 83 -4.77 -3.62 10.58
N GLY A 84 -5.25 -3.30 9.37
CA GLY A 84 -6.52 -3.82 8.82
C GLY A 84 -6.49 -5.32 8.51
N PHE A 85 -5.32 -5.86 8.17
CA PHE A 85 -5.14 -7.29 7.88
C PHE A 85 -4.60 -8.10 9.07
N ALA A 86 -4.42 -7.47 10.24
CA ALA A 86 -3.79 -8.08 11.43
C ALA A 86 -2.46 -8.77 11.10
N LEU A 87 -1.64 -8.14 10.24
CA LEU A 87 -0.33 -8.64 9.82
C LEU A 87 0.78 -8.29 10.81
N ASP A 88 0.48 -7.48 11.84
CA ASP A 88 1.34 -7.35 13.02
C ASP A 88 1.23 -8.64 13.84
N VAL A 89 1.89 -9.68 13.36
CA VAL A 89 2.14 -10.90 14.11
C VAL A 89 3.31 -10.61 15.05
N ASP A 90 3.05 -9.84 16.11
CA ASP A 90 3.89 -9.93 17.29
C ASP A 90 3.77 -11.36 17.82
N GLU A 91 4.86 -12.11 17.76
CA GLU A 91 4.96 -13.52 18.16
C GLU A 91 4.75 -13.75 19.68
N ASN A 92 4.12 -12.81 20.40
CA ASN A 92 3.96 -12.87 21.85
C ASN A 92 2.74 -12.14 22.45
N SER A 93 1.58 -12.08 21.78
CA SER A 93 0.36 -11.70 22.52
C SER A 93 -0.91 -12.43 22.09
N GLN A 94 -1.31 -13.34 22.98
CA GLN A 94 -2.67 -13.73 23.35
C GLN A 94 -3.73 -13.78 22.22
N SER A 95 -4.04 -15.01 21.83
CA SER A 95 -5.28 -15.49 21.23
C SER A 95 -6.45 -14.50 21.30
N PHE A 96 -6.68 -13.75 20.22
CA PHE A 96 -7.96 -13.09 20.03
C PHE A 96 -9.03 -14.17 19.85
N LYS A 97 -9.86 -14.32 20.89
CA LYS A 97 -11.07 -15.15 20.83
C LYS A 97 -11.90 -14.67 19.65
N LYS A 98 -11.95 -15.50 18.62
CA LYS A 98 -12.82 -15.34 17.44
C LYS A 98 -14.26 -15.26 17.96
N LYS A 99 -14.80 -14.05 18.14
CA LYS A 99 -16.23 -13.88 18.33
C LYS A 99 -16.86 -14.24 16.98
N VAL A 100 -17.33 -15.47 16.87
CA VAL A 100 -18.18 -15.90 15.77
C VAL A 100 -19.45 -15.08 15.87
N ILE A 101 -19.48 -13.97 15.14
CA ILE A 101 -20.70 -13.21 14.93
C ILE A 101 -21.53 -14.09 13.99
N ASN A 102 -22.54 -14.75 14.55
CA ASN A 102 -23.42 -15.62 13.79
C ASN A 102 -24.35 -14.73 12.95
N PHE A 103 -23.89 -14.30 11.79
CA PHE A 103 -24.74 -13.63 10.82
C PHE A 103 -25.73 -14.66 10.24
N PRO A 104 -27.05 -14.42 10.29
CA PRO A 104 -27.99 -15.27 9.57
C PRO A 104 -27.61 -15.26 8.10
N LYS A 105 -27.38 -16.44 7.52
CA LYS A 105 -27.14 -16.66 6.09
C LYS A 105 -28.34 -16.18 5.29
N VAL A 106 -28.35 -14.90 4.94
CA VAL A 106 -29.17 -14.36 3.87
C VAL A 106 -28.30 -14.44 2.62
N ASN A 107 -28.70 -15.31 1.69
CA ASN A 107 -28.05 -15.45 0.39
C ASN A 107 -28.33 -14.18 -0.43
N ILE A 108 -27.41 -13.23 -0.40
CA ILE A 108 -27.37 -12.12 -1.36
C ILE A 108 -26.33 -12.49 -2.41
N PRO A 109 -26.66 -12.54 -3.72
CA PRO A 109 -25.68 -12.82 -4.74
C PRO A 109 -24.80 -11.58 -4.95
N THR A 110 -23.58 -11.61 -4.43
CA THR A 110 -22.56 -10.61 -4.75
C THR A 110 -21.90 -10.99 -6.07
N ALA A 111 -22.17 -10.21 -7.11
CA ALA A 111 -21.45 -10.25 -8.37
C ALA A 111 -20.03 -9.69 -8.17
N SER A 112 -19.03 -10.57 -8.20
CA SER A 112 -17.69 -10.35 -8.77
C SER A 112 -16.68 -11.29 -8.10
N LYS A 113 -16.29 -12.34 -8.83
CA LYS A 113 -14.89 -12.71 -8.99
C LYS A 113 -14.72 -13.65 -10.18
N GLU A 114 -14.10 -13.08 -11.19
CA GLU A 114 -13.72 -13.70 -12.44
C GLU A 114 -12.43 -14.52 -12.24
N MET A 115 -12.52 -15.80 -12.65
CA MET A 115 -11.50 -16.72 -13.20
C MET A 115 -10.12 -16.86 -12.53
N LYS A 116 -9.87 -18.05 -11.93
CA LYS A 116 -8.82 -18.99 -12.39
C LYS A 116 -8.77 -20.28 -11.55
N LYS A 117 -9.55 -21.27 -11.98
CA LYS A 117 -9.15 -22.64 -12.33
C LYS A 117 -10.46 -23.36 -12.59
N GLU A 118 -10.58 -23.89 -13.79
CA GLU A 118 -11.74 -24.55 -14.38
C GLU A 118 -12.16 -25.74 -13.52
N SER A 119 -12.82 -25.48 -12.40
CA SER A 119 -13.56 -26.49 -11.67
C SER A 119 -14.87 -26.62 -12.41
N VAL A 120 -14.86 -27.50 -13.42
CA VAL A 120 -16.05 -28.03 -14.06
C VAL A 120 -17.07 -28.27 -12.95
N PHE A 121 -18.10 -27.43 -12.93
CA PHE A 121 -19.18 -27.49 -11.96
C PHE A 121 -19.92 -28.79 -12.27
N CYS A 122 -19.67 -29.83 -11.47
CA CYS A 122 -20.43 -31.07 -11.54
C CYS A 122 -21.88 -30.72 -11.19
N CYS A 123 -22.80 -30.83 -12.15
CA CYS A 123 -24.25 -30.65 -11.96
C CYS A 123 -24.88 -31.79 -11.14
N CYS A 124 -24.20 -32.17 -10.07
CA CYS A 124 -24.47 -33.35 -9.29
C CYS A 124 -25.13 -32.87 -8.00
N THR A 125 -26.37 -33.27 -7.77
CA THR A 125 -27.18 -32.83 -6.62
C THR A 125 -26.65 -33.30 -5.26
N ARG A 126 -25.52 -34.03 -5.24
CA ARG A 126 -24.84 -34.52 -4.03
C ARG A 126 -23.51 -33.79 -3.83
N MET A 127 -23.22 -33.39 -2.60
CA MET A 127 -21.97 -32.72 -2.25
C MET A 127 -20.80 -33.73 -2.21
N HIS A 128 -19.95 -33.70 -3.23
CA HIS A 128 -18.68 -34.41 -3.28
C HIS A 128 -17.65 -33.59 -4.08
N SER A 129 -16.36 -33.90 -3.92
CA SER A 129 -15.32 -33.28 -4.75
C SER A 129 -15.52 -33.67 -6.20
N SER A 130 -15.32 -32.72 -7.13
CA SER A 130 -15.44 -32.97 -8.59
C SER A 130 -14.51 -34.10 -9.05
N ARG A 131 -13.38 -34.29 -8.37
CA ARG A 131 -12.41 -35.36 -8.63
C ARG A 131 -12.97 -36.76 -8.35
N ASP A 132 -13.92 -36.86 -7.42
CA ASP A 132 -14.52 -38.13 -6.99
C ASP A 132 -15.90 -38.36 -7.64
N CYS A 133 -16.27 -37.54 -8.63
CA CYS A 133 -17.54 -37.69 -9.31
C CYS A 133 -17.49 -38.77 -10.38
N PHE A 134 -18.23 -39.85 -10.14
CA PHE A 134 -18.40 -40.94 -11.10
C PHE A 134 -19.04 -40.49 -12.42
N GLN A 135 -19.94 -39.50 -12.39
CA GLN A 135 -20.54 -38.95 -13.62
C GLN A 135 -19.54 -38.11 -14.43
N ALA A 136 -18.75 -37.27 -13.75
CA ALA A 136 -17.70 -36.48 -14.42
C ALA A 136 -16.55 -37.37 -14.96
N GLN A 137 -16.35 -38.54 -14.37
CA GLN A 137 -15.41 -39.54 -14.87
C GLN A 137 -15.92 -40.25 -16.12
N LYS A 138 -17.24 -40.39 -16.28
CA LYS A 138 -17.87 -41.15 -17.38
C LYS A 138 -18.16 -40.30 -18.63
N MET A 139 -18.10 -38.97 -18.53
CA MET A 139 -18.38 -38.08 -19.66
C MET A 139 -17.20 -37.95 -20.64
N SER A 140 -17.51 -37.86 -21.93
CA SER A 140 -16.52 -37.67 -22.99
C SER A 140 -16.00 -36.23 -23.05
N LEU A 141 -14.83 -36.00 -23.68
CA LEU A 141 -14.21 -34.66 -23.75
C LEU A 141 -15.13 -33.64 -24.44
N ALA A 142 -15.86 -34.06 -25.48
CA ALA A 142 -16.81 -33.19 -26.20
C ALA A 142 -17.95 -32.69 -25.29
N GLU A 143 -18.45 -33.54 -24.40
CA GLU A 143 -19.52 -33.19 -23.46
C GLU A 143 -19.03 -32.26 -22.33
N LYS A 144 -17.74 -32.29 -21.99
CA LYS A 144 -17.14 -31.40 -20.97
C LYS A 144 -17.13 -29.93 -21.39
N HIS A 145 -17.09 -29.66 -22.68
CA HIS A 145 -17.04 -28.30 -23.22
C HIS A 145 -18.42 -27.66 -23.44
N THR A 146 -19.51 -28.39 -23.17
CA THR A 146 -20.88 -27.90 -23.43
C THR A 146 -21.62 -27.50 -22.14
N ILE A 147 -20.93 -27.54 -20.98
CA ILE A 147 -21.50 -27.23 -19.65
C ILE A 147 -20.83 -25.98 -19.09
#